data_AF-A0A7R9IQY3-F1
#
_entry.id   AF-A0A7R9IQY3-F1
#
_cell.length_a   1.000
_cell.length_b   1.000
_cell.length_c   1.000
_cell.angle_alpha   90.00
_cell.angle_beta   90.00
_cell.angle_gamma   90.00
#
_symmetry.space_group_name_H-M   'P 1'
#
loop_
_entity.id
_entity.type
_entity.pdbx_description
1 polymer ?
#
loop_
_entity_poly.entity_id
_entity_poly.type
_entity_poly.pdbx_seq_one_letter_code
_entity_poly.pdbx_strand_id
1 'polypeptide(L)'
;MLPAVDIPRYVRVNTLIRSIKDVIEIFQAEGWQLEVTPDSYLAFLQSVSNLPEDHFIQDLHMKELLIFPKRTEFFYHHLYQDGSIFLQNKSSLLPVYLLDPCPNSVVLDMCAAPGMKTTHIAAKIKNKG
;
A
#
# COMPACT_ATOMS: atom_id res chain seq x y z
N MET A 1 0.06 27.84 -13.79
CA MET A 1 -0.13 26.41 -14.12
C MET A 1 0.80 25.65 -13.17
N LEU A 2 0.27 24.98 -12.15
CA LEU A 2 1.13 24.20 -11.25
C LEU A 2 1.75 23.05 -12.07
N PRO A 3 3.05 22.79 -11.97
CA PRO A 3 3.66 21.66 -12.65
C PRO A 3 2.93 20.37 -12.26
N ALA A 4 2.76 19.45 -13.22
CA ALA A 4 2.14 18.17 -12.95
C ALA A 4 2.94 17.47 -11.84
N VAL A 5 2.30 17.24 -10.69
CA VAL A 5 2.91 16.48 -9.60
C VAL A 5 3.01 15.03 -10.08
N ASP A 6 4.22 14.51 -10.19
CA ASP A 6 4.44 13.09 -10.50
C ASP A 6 4.12 12.25 -9.26
N ILE A 7 2.87 11.79 -9.19
CA ILE A 7 2.38 10.97 -8.08
C ILE A 7 2.86 9.53 -8.31
N PRO A 8 3.57 8.91 -7.34
CA PRO A 8 4.00 7.51 -7.45
C PRO A 8 2.80 6.55 -7.36
N ARG A 9 3.04 5.28 -7.72
CA ARG A 9 2.04 4.23 -7.65
C ARG A 9 2.02 3.61 -6.24
N TYR A 10 0.94 3.85 -5.52
CA TYR A 10 0.69 3.25 -4.21
C TYR A 10 -0.01 1.90 -4.33
N VAL A 11 0.56 0.88 -3.70
CA VAL A 11 0.07 -0.50 -3.70
C VAL A 11 -0.09 -0.98 -2.27
N ARG A 12 -1.32 -1.13 -1.79
CA ARG A 12 -1.61 -1.69 -0.46
C ARG A 12 -1.66 -3.21 -0.56
N VAL A 13 -0.89 -3.90 0.28
CA VAL A 13 -0.96 -5.35 0.47
C VAL A 13 -2.22 -5.73 1.26
N ASN A 14 -2.93 -6.73 0.78
CA ASN A 14 -4.05 -7.32 1.48
C ASN A 14 -3.59 -8.40 2.47
N THR A 15 -3.35 -7.99 3.71
CA THR A 15 -2.86 -8.89 4.76
C THR A 15 -3.87 -9.97 5.21
N LEU A 16 -5.09 -9.97 4.67
CA LEU A 16 -6.04 -11.07 4.85
C LEU A 16 -5.76 -12.24 3.90
N ILE A 17 -5.11 -11.99 2.78
CA ILE A 17 -4.85 -12.98 1.73
C ILE A 17 -3.39 -13.41 1.76
N ARG A 18 -2.46 -12.46 1.88
CA ARG A 18 -1.02 -12.71 1.76
C ARG A 18 -0.21 -11.85 2.71
N SER A 19 0.95 -12.35 3.16
CA SER A 19 1.83 -11.55 4.00
C SER A 19 2.58 -10.50 3.17
N ILE A 20 2.99 -9.41 3.82
CA ILE A 20 3.78 -8.35 3.17
C ILE A 20 5.10 -8.92 2.65
N LYS A 21 5.72 -9.82 3.43
CA LYS A 21 6.98 -10.47 3.07
C LYS A 21 6.83 -11.28 1.78
N ASP A 22 5.78 -12.09 1.66
CA ASP A 22 5.57 -12.91 0.46
C ASP A 22 5.35 -12.03 -0.78
N VAL A 23 4.63 -10.91 -0.65
CA VAL A 23 4.41 -9.98 -1.77
C VAL A 23 5.71 -9.30 -2.19
N ILE A 24 6.56 -8.90 -1.23
CA ILE A 24 7.89 -8.35 -1.52
C ILE A 24 8.74 -9.40 -2.26
N GLU A 25 8.77 -10.64 -1.79
CA GLU A 25 9.54 -11.72 -2.41
C GLU A 25 9.07 -12.02 -3.84
N ILE A 26 7.76 -11.95 -4.11
CA ILE A 26 7.20 -12.12 -5.46
C ILE A 26 7.67 -11.00 -6.39
N PHE A 27 7.54 -9.74 -5.98
CA PHE A 27 8.04 -8.63 -6.80
C PHE A 27 9.55 -8.72 -7.03
N GLN A 28 10.32 -9.12 -6.03
CA GLN A 28 11.76 -9.35 -6.18
C GLN A 28 12.07 -10.48 -7.18
N ALA A 29 11.31 -11.57 -7.17
CA ALA A 29 11.44 -12.65 -8.14
C ALA A 29 11.07 -12.21 -9.57
N GLU A 30 10.22 -11.19 -9.72
CA GLU A 30 9.85 -10.57 -11.00
C GLU A 30 10.87 -9.54 -11.50
N GLY A 31 11.95 -9.30 -10.73
CA GLY A 31 13.04 -8.39 -11.09
C GLY A 31 12.96 -7.00 -10.46
N TRP A 32 11.98 -6.76 -9.57
CA TRP A 32 11.92 -5.51 -8.82
C TRP A 32 12.95 -5.45 -7.69
N GLN A 33 13.52 -4.28 -7.45
CA GLN A 33 14.50 -4.07 -6.39
C GLN A 33 13.88 -3.31 -5.21
N LEU A 34 13.99 -3.85 -4.01
CA LEU A 34 13.49 -3.19 -2.80
C LEU A 34 14.52 -2.17 -2.29
N GLU A 35 14.14 -0.90 -2.26
CA GLU A 35 14.91 0.17 -1.64
C GLU A 35 14.82 0.13 -0.11
N VAL A 36 15.92 0.51 0.53
CA VAL A 36 15.95 0.67 1.99
C VAL A 36 15.10 1.88 2.35
N THR A 37 14.14 1.69 3.26
CA THR A 37 13.30 2.78 3.76
C THR A 37 14.11 3.63 4.76
N PRO A 38 14.36 4.93 4.49
CA PRO A 38 15.12 5.77 5.41
C PRO A 38 14.31 6.10 6.67
N ASP A 39 14.97 6.26 7.82
CA ASP A 39 14.32 6.63 9.08
C ASP A 39 13.80 8.08 9.11
N SER A 40 14.35 8.95 8.25
CA SER A 40 13.96 10.37 8.17
C SER A 40 12.92 10.60 7.08
N TYR A 41 11.85 11.32 7.43
CA TYR A 41 10.79 11.66 6.49
C TYR A 41 11.30 12.43 5.25
N LEU A 42 12.25 13.35 5.42
CA LEU A 42 12.80 14.10 4.28
C LEU A 42 13.62 13.20 3.35
N ALA A 43 14.42 12.30 3.92
CA ALA A 43 15.19 11.33 3.14
C ALA A 43 14.27 10.33 2.43
N PHE A 44 13.19 9.91 3.08
CA PHE A 44 12.16 9.08 2.48
C PHE A 44 11.48 9.77 1.29
N LEU A 45 11.10 11.04 1.42
CA LEU A 45 10.52 11.81 0.31
C LEU A 45 11.48 11.96 -0.87
N GLN A 46 12.77 12.16 -0.60
CA GLN A 46 13.81 12.19 -1.63
C GLN A 46 13.96 10.83 -2.32
N SER A 47 13.92 9.73 -1.57
CA SER A 47 14.02 8.37 -2.10
C SER A 47 12.82 8.04 -3.00
N VAL A 48 11.61 8.38 -2.56
CA VAL A 48 10.38 8.20 -3.37
C VAL A 48 10.40 9.07 -4.63
N SER A 49 10.92 10.31 -4.53
CA SER A 49 10.96 11.24 -5.68
C SER A 49 11.99 10.83 -6.74
N ASN A 50 13.07 10.16 -6.34
CA ASN A 50 14.15 9.72 -7.22
C ASN A 50 14.15 8.20 -7.43
N LEU A 51 13.03 7.54 -7.17
CA LEU A 51 12.92 6.08 -7.22
C LEU A 51 13.19 5.59 -8.66
N PRO A 52 14.17 4.69 -8.88
CA PRO A 52 14.42 4.12 -10.21
C PRO A 52 13.22 3.33 -10.73
N GLU A 53 13.11 3.16 -12.06
CA GLU A 53 11.96 2.54 -12.72
C GLU A 53 11.76 1.05 -12.37
N ASP A 54 12.82 0.35 -11.95
CA ASP A 54 12.83 -1.06 -11.54
C ASP A 54 12.85 -1.24 -10.01
N HIS A 55 12.70 -0.15 -9.25
CA HIS A 55 12.75 -0.17 -7.80
C HIS A 55 11.38 0.11 -7.16
N PHE A 56 11.21 -0.33 -5.93
CA PHE A 56 10.07 -0.01 -5.09
C PHE A 56 10.51 0.16 -3.64
N ILE A 57 9.72 0.89 -2.86
CA ILE A 57 10.03 1.19 -1.46
C ILE A 57 8.82 0.95 -0.58
N GLN A 58 9.04 0.45 0.63
CA GLN A 58 7.99 0.33 1.63
C GLN A 58 7.71 1.70 2.27
N ASP A 59 6.45 2.01 2.57
CA ASP A 59 6.09 3.28 3.17
C ASP A 59 6.64 3.41 4.60
N LEU A 60 7.14 4.61 4.94
CA LEU A 60 7.70 4.92 6.25
C LEU A 60 6.72 4.70 7.42
N HIS A 61 5.43 4.97 7.21
CA HIS A 61 4.43 4.94 8.29
C HIS A 61 3.53 3.71 8.21
N MET A 62 3.30 3.18 7.01
CA MET A 62 2.32 2.12 6.76
C MET A 62 3.00 0.88 6.18
N LYS A 63 3.27 -0.12 7.03
CA LYS A 63 3.98 -1.35 6.61
C LYS A 63 3.28 -2.08 5.46
N GLU A 64 1.96 -2.04 5.39
CA GLU A 64 1.20 -2.67 4.32
C GLU A 64 1.22 -1.90 2.98
N LEU A 65 1.91 -0.77 2.89
CA LEU A 65 1.92 0.08 1.70
C LEU A 65 3.28 0.03 1.00
N LEU A 66 3.27 -0.38 -0.26
CA LEU A 66 4.42 -0.35 -1.16
C LEU A 66 4.25 0.81 -2.16
N ILE A 67 5.37 1.40 -2.56
CA ILE A 67 5.42 2.56 -3.44
C ILE A 67 6.30 2.24 -4.63
N PHE A 68 5.71 2.38 -5.81
CA PHE A 68 6.34 2.12 -7.10
C PHE A 68 6.39 3.41 -7.93
N PRO A 69 7.21 3.45 -9.00
CA PRO A 69 7.23 4.53 -9.97
C PRO A 69 5.84 4.80 -10.58
N LYS A 70 5.63 6.04 -11.05
CA LYS A 70 4.31 6.51 -11.54
C LYS A 70 3.71 5.65 -12.66
N ARG A 71 4.55 5.05 -13.50
CA ARG A 71 4.15 4.32 -14.71
C ARG A 71 3.93 2.83 -14.49
N THR A 72 4.01 2.37 -13.24
CA THR A 72 3.79 0.95 -12.95
C THR A 72 2.31 0.61 -13.02
N GLU A 73 1.96 -0.28 -13.95
CA GLU A 73 0.62 -0.79 -14.17
C GLU A 73 0.48 -2.19 -13.59
N PHE A 74 -0.36 -2.34 -12.56
CA PHE A 74 -0.64 -3.63 -11.95
C PHE A 74 -2.07 -4.14 -12.20
N PHE A 75 -2.87 -3.47 -13.02
CA PHE A 75 -4.27 -3.88 -13.27
C PHE A 75 -4.40 -5.31 -13.85
N TYR A 76 -3.41 -5.74 -14.62
CA TYR A 76 -3.35 -7.10 -15.18
C TYR A 76 -2.43 -8.04 -14.39
N HIS A 77 -1.87 -7.55 -13.28
CA HIS A 77 -0.97 -8.32 -12.45
C HIS A 77 -1.74 -9.41 -11.70
N HIS A 78 -1.16 -10.60 -11.59
CA HIS A 78 -1.82 -11.73 -10.95
C HIS A 78 -2.19 -11.42 -9.48
N LEU A 79 -1.32 -10.71 -8.74
CA LEU A 79 -1.60 -10.25 -7.37
C LEU A 79 -2.77 -9.26 -7.27
N TYR A 80 -3.02 -8.49 -8.33
CA TYR A 80 -4.17 -7.59 -8.35
C TYR A 80 -5.45 -8.37 -8.65
N GLN A 81 -5.38 -9.32 -9.59
CA GLN A 81 -6.51 -10.17 -9.98
C GLN A 81 -6.97 -11.09 -8.85
N ASP A 82 -6.05 -11.63 -8.04
CA ASP A 82 -6.37 -12.49 -6.89
C ASP A 82 -6.71 -11.69 -5.61
N GLY A 83 -6.63 -10.36 -5.66
CA GLY A 83 -6.93 -9.46 -4.54
C GLY A 83 -5.83 -9.38 -3.47
N SER A 84 -4.65 -9.95 -3.70
CA SER A 84 -3.48 -9.84 -2.81
C SER A 84 -2.98 -8.40 -2.69
N ILE A 85 -3.20 -7.56 -3.70
CA ILE A 85 -2.86 -6.14 -3.68
C ILE A 85 -4.01 -5.24 -4.15
N PHE A 86 -4.02 -4.00 -3.65
CA PHE A 86 -4.93 -2.94 -4.07
C PHE A 86 -4.16 -1.71 -4.54
N LEU A 87 -4.58 -1.12 -5.65
CA LEU A 87 -4.07 0.17 -6.10
C LEU A 87 -4.79 1.29 -5.35
N GLN A 88 -4.19 1.78 -4.28
CA GLN A 88 -4.86 2.71 -3.35
C GLN A 88 -3.90 3.79 -2.84
N ASN A 89 -4.27 5.06 -3.04
CA ASN A 89 -3.48 6.21 -2.57
C ASN A 89 -3.27 6.18 -1.05
N LYS A 90 -2.07 6.58 -0.60
CA LYS A 90 -1.72 6.67 0.84
C LYS A 90 -2.75 7.43 1.67
N SER A 91 -3.28 8.54 1.16
CA SER A 91 -4.29 9.35 1.84
C SER A 91 -5.57 8.59 2.18
N SER A 92 -5.92 7.57 1.38
CA SER A 92 -7.11 6.75 1.63
C SER A 92 -6.94 5.72 2.74
N LEU A 93 -5.70 5.45 3.17
CA LEU A 93 -5.38 4.55 4.28
C LEU A 93 -5.37 5.29 5.63
N LEU A 94 -5.15 6.61 5.62
CA LEU A 94 -5.06 7.43 6.84
C LEU A 94 -6.27 7.30 7.77
N PRO A 95 -7.54 7.29 7.30
CA PRO A 95 -8.68 7.20 8.22
C PRO A 95 -8.67 5.91 9.04
N VAL A 96 -8.36 4.78 8.42
CA VAL A 96 -8.31 3.47 9.10
C VAL A 96 -7.09 3.37 10.00
N TYR A 97 -5.96 3.93 9.56
CA TYR A 97 -4.74 4.01 10.37
C TYR A 97 -4.97 4.82 11.65
N LEU A 98 -5.66 5.97 11.56
CA LEU A 98 -5.97 6.83 12.71
C LEU A 98 -7.08 6.26 13.60
N LEU A 99 -8.02 5.50 13.02
CA LEU A 99 -9.06 4.81 13.78
C LEU A 99 -8.48 3.69 14.67
N ASP A 100 -7.37 3.07 14.24
CA ASP A 100 -6.65 1.99 14.91
C ASP A 100 -7.57 0.90 15.53
N PRO A 101 -8.43 0.25 14.72
CA PRO A 101 -9.39 -0.70 15.24
C PRO A 101 -8.70 -2.00 15.70
N CYS A 102 -9.04 -2.46 16.89
CA CYS A 102 -8.52 -3.71 17.47
C CYS A 102 -9.36 -4.93 17.06
N PRO A 103 -8.78 -6.14 17.02
CA PRO A 103 -9.55 -7.37 16.88
C PRO A 103 -10.67 -7.48 17.93
N ASN A 104 -11.83 -8.02 17.51
CA ASN A 104 -13.08 -8.14 18.25
C ASN A 104 -13.80 -6.79 18.51
N SER A 105 -13.46 -5.74 17.78
CA SER A 105 -14.21 -4.48 17.80
C SER A 105 -15.25 -4.43 16.67
N VAL A 106 -16.38 -3.80 16.96
CA VAL A 106 -17.43 -3.52 15.96
C VAL A 106 -17.18 -2.15 15.35
N VAL A 107 -17.01 -2.09 14.03
CA VAL A 107 -16.74 -0.86 13.28
C VAL A 107 -17.86 -0.59 12.28
N LEU A 108 -18.35 0.65 12.25
CA LEU A 108 -19.37 1.12 11.30
C LEU A 108 -18.73 1.96 10.19
N ASP A 109 -18.80 1.49 8.95
CA ASP A 109 -18.39 2.23 7.75
C ASP A 109 -19.64 2.71 6.98
N MET A 110 -20.06 3.96 7.22
CA MET A 110 -21.34 4.49 6.72
C MET A 110 -21.35 4.73 5.19
N CYS A 111 -20.18 4.92 4.58
CA CYS A 111 -20.03 5.22 3.16
C CYS A 111 -19.08 4.19 2.51
N ALA A 112 -19.36 2.91 2.75
CA ALA A 112 -18.44 1.83 2.47
C ALA A 112 -18.09 1.66 0.98
N ALA A 113 -19.02 1.90 0.05
CA ALA A 113 -18.79 1.66 -1.38
C ALA A 113 -17.62 2.51 -1.94
N PRO A 114 -16.66 1.93 -2.69
CA PRO A 114 -16.60 0.57 -3.23
C PRO A 114 -15.95 -0.51 -2.32
N GLY A 115 -15.62 -0.20 -1.07
CA GLY A 115 -15.22 -1.19 -0.04
C GLY A 115 -13.73 -1.22 0.32
N MET A 116 -12.91 -0.33 -0.27
CA MET A 116 -11.46 -0.33 -0.04
C MET A 116 -11.08 -0.05 1.41
N LYS A 117 -11.82 0.85 2.09
CA LYS A 117 -11.61 1.18 3.52
C LYS A 117 -12.12 0.07 4.41
N THR A 118 -13.31 -0.46 4.10
CA THR A 118 -13.90 -1.61 4.81
C THR A 118 -12.96 -2.82 4.80
N THR A 119 -12.34 -3.12 3.65
CA THR A 119 -11.34 -4.20 3.53
C THR A 119 -10.09 -3.91 4.35
N HIS A 120 -9.65 -2.65 4.42
CA HIS A 120 -8.52 -2.24 5.26
C HIS A 120 -8.85 -2.37 6.76
N ILE A 121 -10.08 -2.01 7.17
CA ILE A 121 -10.58 -2.24 8.54
C ILE A 121 -10.55 -3.74 8.86
N ALA A 122 -11.14 -4.57 7.99
CA ALA A 122 -11.15 -6.02 8.15
C ALA A 122 -9.73 -6.59 8.30
N ALA A 123 -8.77 -6.08 7.54
CA ALA A 123 -7.37 -6.44 7.66
C ALA A 123 -6.76 -6.05 9.02
N LYS A 124 -7.05 -4.85 9.55
CA LYS A 124 -6.56 -4.39 10.87
C LYS A 124 -7.12 -5.20 12.03
N ILE A 125 -8.42 -5.51 12.00
CA ILE A 125 -9.07 -6.36 13.02
C ILE A 125 -8.81 -7.86 12.80
N LYS A 126 -7.99 -8.24 11.80
CA LYS A 126 -7.65 -9.63 11.46
C LYS A 126 -8.89 -10.49 11.17
N ASN A 127 -9.89 -9.89 10.54
CA ASN A 127 -11.20 -10.49 10.26
C ASN A 127 -11.90 -11.06 11.52
N LYS A 128 -11.69 -10.39 12.67
CA LYS A 128 -12.34 -10.68 13.94
C LYS A 128 -13.07 -9.41 14.37
N GLY A 129 -14.37 -9.35 14.10
CA GLY A 129 -15.26 -8.26 14.52
C GLY A 129 -16.39 -8.80 15.40
#